data_AF-A0AAV4DCU8-F1
#
_entry.id   AF-A0AAV4DCU8-F1
#
_cell.length_a   1.000
_cell.length_b   1.000
_cell.length_c   1.000
_cell.angle_alpha   90.00
_cell.angle_beta   90.00
_cell.angle_gamma   90.00
#
_symmetry.space_group_name_H-M   'P 1'
#
loop_
_entity.id
_entity.type
_entity.pdbx_description
1 polymer ?
#
loop_
_entity_poly.entity_id
_entity_poly.type
_entity_poly.pdbx_seq_one_letter_code
_entity_poly.pdbx_strand_id
1 'polypeptide(L)'
;MRAPLRRPLVPVVFLCLGIIAVKLILFNHPRPPTILNLLELVDENGELTDGFKEELLLKDRILKEEADGDAKAYQVTDLYGTQTVDRRGHYMEGSAWYNAGMRTSENLPDDVLSMPQPVFLRNYKNPCWLERRVPEGDGTHIATDNDRVRCLPYFHLMGVDKSGTTDLWYRLAQHPHMVRPKAVMGKETHWWSWRRFGYDIWVKNREIRHFDWYLQHFDDPSKKIEQNVLPDGYGIRHHFITGEGSPTVFWDFTGWTHIPQNSGKAAAEALLTPECIKHLTPDAKFLVIIRNPTDRLYSDYLFLDQFKSQHNLSVEGFNQDVRRSLAMLTGCFTERSESDCLLDKQLHMTIPVRVIVGLYDYFLERWLRVFPADHILVLRSEDYSRNVQYHVAEVFKFLGLETLPDGEMERIARLPRVFEKSANAKKLGPMMKETRNLLDNFYQRYNEKLAKRLNSSVFLWQH
;
A
#
# COMPACT_ATOMS: atom_id res chain seq x y z
N MET A 1 -73.78 21.47 1.16
CA MET A 1 -72.81 22.40 0.53
C MET A 1 -71.46 22.22 1.20
N ARG A 2 -70.41 22.06 0.37
CA ARG A 2 -68.96 22.03 0.67
C ARG A 2 -68.41 20.83 1.48
N ALA A 3 -67.61 20.02 0.77
CA ALA A 3 -66.73 18.97 1.28
C ALA A 3 -65.55 19.55 2.10
N PRO A 4 -64.84 18.70 2.88
CA PRO A 4 -63.51 18.29 2.40
C PRO A 4 -63.15 16.81 2.66
N LEU A 5 -62.01 16.44 2.09
CA LEU A 5 -61.53 15.09 1.75
C LEU A 5 -61.26 14.14 2.94
N ARG A 6 -61.57 12.86 2.71
CA ARG A 6 -61.02 11.70 3.43
C ARG A 6 -59.65 11.31 2.84
N ARG A 7 -58.69 10.96 3.69
CA ARG A 7 -57.62 9.97 3.42
C ARG A 7 -57.50 9.04 4.62
N PRO A 8 -57.57 7.71 4.48
CA PRO A 8 -57.34 6.76 5.56
C PRO A 8 -55.86 6.35 5.63
N LEU A 9 -55.34 6.17 6.85
CA LEU A 9 -54.07 5.52 7.15
C LEU A 9 -54.13 4.03 6.75
N VAL A 10 -53.62 3.67 5.57
CA VAL A 10 -53.17 2.30 5.24
C VAL A 10 -52.08 2.42 4.18
N PRO A 11 -50.78 2.47 4.53
CA PRO A 11 -49.86 1.49 3.92
C PRO A 11 -48.56 1.21 4.74
N VAL A 12 -48.64 0.96 6.06
CA VAL A 12 -47.43 0.58 6.84
C VAL A 12 -47.27 -0.93 7.01
N VAL A 13 -48.33 -1.72 6.76
CA VAL A 13 -48.31 -3.17 7.04
C VAL A 13 -47.95 -4.02 5.80
N PHE A 14 -48.05 -3.50 4.58
CA PHE A 14 -47.74 -4.27 3.35
C PHE A 14 -46.26 -4.18 2.88
N LEU A 15 -45.45 -3.25 3.40
CA LEU A 15 -44.04 -3.12 2.99
C LEU A 15 -43.12 -4.17 3.65
N CYS A 16 -43.51 -4.73 4.79
CA CYS A 16 -42.68 -5.68 5.53
C CYS A 16 -42.69 -7.10 4.96
N LEU A 17 -43.69 -7.47 4.16
CA LEU A 17 -43.80 -8.82 3.57
C LEU A 17 -43.04 -8.97 2.23
N GLY A 18 -42.79 -7.87 1.51
CA GLY A 18 -42.04 -7.90 0.24
C GLY A 18 -40.52 -8.08 0.38
N ILE A 19 -39.94 -7.59 1.48
CA ILE A 19 -38.48 -7.63 1.72
C ILE A 19 -37.99 -9.05 2.08
N ILE A 20 -38.86 -9.89 2.63
CA ILE A 20 -38.53 -11.28 2.98
C ILE A 20 -38.51 -12.17 1.73
N ALA A 21 -39.37 -11.91 0.73
CA ALA A 21 -39.44 -12.70 -0.50
C ALA A 21 -38.24 -12.49 -1.44
N VAL A 22 -37.66 -11.28 -1.49
CA VAL A 22 -36.48 -10.98 -2.33
C VAL A 22 -35.20 -11.59 -1.76
N LYS A 23 -35.10 -11.75 -0.43
CA LYS A 23 -33.99 -12.44 0.23
C LYS A 23 -33.93 -13.95 -0.08
N LEU A 24 -35.06 -14.58 -0.42
CA LEU A 24 -35.12 -16.02 -0.71
C LEU A 24 -34.69 -16.38 -2.13
N ILE A 25 -34.76 -15.46 -3.10
CA ILE A 25 -34.49 -15.75 -4.52
C ILE A 25 -33.01 -15.54 -4.89
N LEU A 26 -32.25 -14.70 -4.17
CA LEU A 26 -30.85 -14.41 -4.49
C LEU A 26 -29.83 -15.42 -3.93
N PHE A 27 -30.26 -16.40 -3.11
CA PHE A 27 -29.33 -17.32 -2.44
C PHE A 27 -29.01 -18.62 -3.20
N ASN A 28 -29.60 -18.89 -4.36
CA ASN A 28 -29.36 -20.15 -5.10
C ASN A 28 -29.28 -19.95 -6.64
N HIS A 29 -28.11 -19.55 -7.18
CA HIS A 29 -27.47 -20.01 -8.45
C HIS A 29 -26.54 -18.97 -9.15
N PRO A 30 -25.60 -19.41 -10.03
CA PRO A 30 -24.35 -18.70 -10.37
C PRO A 30 -24.33 -18.01 -11.77
N ARG A 31 -24.43 -16.66 -11.80
CA ARG A 31 -24.14 -15.66 -12.89
C ARG A 31 -24.98 -15.78 -14.19
N PRO A 32 -25.46 -14.66 -14.84
CA PRO A 32 -24.63 -13.59 -15.46
C PRO A 32 -25.24 -12.13 -15.44
N PRO A 33 -24.55 -11.09 -16.01
CA PRO A 33 -24.70 -9.66 -15.66
C PRO A 33 -25.41 -8.73 -16.69
N THR A 34 -25.46 -7.42 -16.37
CA THR A 34 -25.84 -6.18 -17.14
C THR A 34 -27.33 -5.77 -17.09
N ILE A 35 -27.76 -4.52 -16.83
CA ILE A 35 -27.50 -3.21 -17.47
C ILE A 35 -27.50 -2.01 -16.47
N LEU A 36 -27.65 -2.24 -15.15
CA LEU A 36 -27.85 -1.17 -14.15
C LEU A 36 -26.58 -0.58 -13.48
N ASN A 37 -25.37 -0.84 -14.00
CA ASN A 37 -24.11 -0.36 -13.42
C ASN A 37 -23.81 1.14 -13.70
N LEU A 38 -24.79 1.87 -14.21
CA LEU A 38 -24.66 3.27 -14.67
C LEU A 38 -25.43 4.27 -13.80
N LEU A 39 -26.06 3.86 -12.68
CA LEU A 39 -26.89 4.75 -11.84
C LEU A 39 -26.61 4.71 -10.33
N GLU A 40 -25.56 4.04 -9.84
CA GLU A 40 -25.26 3.98 -8.39
C GLU A 40 -24.09 4.88 -7.91
N LEU A 41 -23.56 5.76 -8.76
CA LEU A 41 -22.44 6.64 -8.39
C LEU A 41 -22.86 8.06 -7.95
N VAL A 42 -24.15 8.39 -8.02
CA VAL A 42 -24.67 9.73 -7.72
C VAL A 42 -26.11 9.61 -7.22
N ASP A 43 -26.49 10.38 -6.20
CA ASP A 43 -27.87 10.42 -5.72
C ASP A 43 -28.79 11.27 -6.61
N GLU A 44 -30.06 11.34 -6.22
CA GLU A 44 -31.14 12.02 -6.94
C GLU A 44 -30.95 13.55 -7.06
N ASN A 45 -29.99 14.12 -6.32
CA ASN A 45 -29.65 15.55 -6.32
C ASN A 45 -28.34 15.86 -7.06
N GLY A 46 -27.64 14.85 -7.60
CA GLY A 46 -26.36 15.04 -8.29
C GLY A 46 -25.15 15.11 -7.37
N GLU A 47 -25.25 14.66 -6.11
CA GLU A 47 -24.10 14.55 -5.19
C GLU A 47 -23.59 13.10 -5.05
N LEU A 48 -22.30 12.95 -4.71
CA LEU A 48 -21.65 11.66 -4.50
C LEU A 48 -22.24 10.96 -3.26
N THR A 49 -22.62 9.68 -3.41
CA THR A 49 -23.31 8.92 -2.37
C THR A 49 -22.46 8.70 -1.12
N ASP A 50 -23.10 8.60 0.05
CA ASP A 50 -22.45 8.45 1.37
C ASP A 50 -21.52 7.22 1.49
N GLY A 51 -21.61 6.25 0.57
CA GLY A 51 -20.69 5.11 0.47
C GLY A 51 -19.22 5.47 0.16
N PHE A 52 -18.95 6.63 -0.45
CA PHE A 52 -17.57 7.10 -0.66
C PHE A 52 -17.01 7.84 0.57
N LYS A 53 -17.89 8.46 1.36
CA LYS A 53 -17.53 8.95 2.71
C LYS A 53 -17.27 7.78 3.66
N GLU A 54 -17.95 6.65 3.44
CA GLU A 54 -17.63 5.40 4.14
C GLU A 54 -16.24 4.86 3.82
N GLU A 55 -15.64 5.09 2.65
CA GLU A 55 -14.28 4.60 2.31
C GLU A 55 -13.16 5.33 3.09
N LEU A 56 -13.36 6.61 3.45
CA LEU A 56 -12.46 7.35 4.36
C LEU A 56 -12.65 6.91 5.82
N LEU A 57 -13.90 6.71 6.22
CA LEU A 57 -14.22 6.09 7.51
C LEU A 57 -13.87 4.61 7.54
N LEU A 58 -13.65 3.95 6.40
CA LEU A 58 -13.20 2.56 6.27
C LEU A 58 -11.69 2.48 6.43
N LYS A 59 -10.93 3.48 6.01
CA LYS A 59 -9.51 3.57 6.41
C LYS A 59 -9.37 3.76 7.91
N ASP A 60 -10.14 4.67 8.50
CA ASP A 60 -10.13 4.90 9.96
C ASP A 60 -10.75 3.71 10.73
N ARG A 61 -11.81 3.08 10.22
CA ARG A 61 -12.40 1.84 10.78
C ARG A 61 -11.53 0.63 10.58
N ILE A 62 -10.86 0.40 9.46
CA ILE A 62 -9.90 -0.71 9.30
C ILE A 62 -8.71 -0.48 10.24
N LEU A 63 -8.19 0.75 10.35
CA LEU A 63 -7.12 1.07 11.29
C LEU A 63 -7.56 0.98 12.75
N LYS A 64 -8.84 1.21 13.06
CA LYS A 64 -9.44 1.04 14.40
C LYS A 64 -9.90 -0.39 14.70
N GLU A 65 -10.43 -1.14 13.74
CA GLU A 65 -10.82 -2.55 13.85
C GLU A 65 -9.61 -3.48 13.83
N GLU A 66 -8.50 -3.11 13.18
CA GLU A 66 -7.19 -3.78 13.35
C GLU A 66 -6.52 -3.41 14.69
N ALA A 67 -6.93 -2.32 15.33
CA ALA A 67 -6.48 -1.91 16.67
C ALA A 67 -7.35 -2.48 17.80
N ASP A 68 -8.65 -2.66 17.56
CA ASP A 68 -9.63 -3.27 18.47
C ASP A 68 -9.79 -4.79 18.22
N GLY A 69 -9.26 -5.30 17.10
CA GLY A 69 -9.29 -6.71 16.71
C GLY A 69 -8.29 -7.58 17.47
N ASP A 70 -7.36 -6.98 18.22
CA ASP A 70 -6.55 -7.66 19.24
C ASP A 70 -7.30 -7.71 20.58
N ALA A 71 -8.42 -8.45 20.60
CA ALA A 71 -8.92 -9.21 21.76
C ALA A 71 -10.38 -9.64 21.52
N LYS A 72 -10.57 -10.88 21.05
CA LYS A 72 -11.54 -11.82 21.64
C LYS A 72 -11.40 -13.18 20.98
N ALA A 73 -10.85 -14.14 21.73
CA ALA A 73 -11.11 -15.54 21.49
C ALA A 73 -12.64 -15.75 21.47
N TYR A 74 -13.15 -16.42 20.45
CA TYR A 74 -14.56 -16.81 20.40
C TYR A 74 -14.69 -18.27 20.83
N GLN A 75 -15.70 -18.51 21.65
CA GLN A 75 -15.99 -19.85 22.15
C GLN A 75 -16.86 -20.58 21.15
N VAL A 76 -16.42 -21.77 20.76
CA VAL A 76 -17.21 -22.71 19.96
C VAL A 76 -17.69 -23.79 20.91
N THR A 77 -19.01 -23.99 20.98
CA THR A 77 -19.62 -25.05 21.77
C THR A 77 -20.11 -26.13 20.83
N ASP A 78 -19.62 -27.35 21.01
CA ASP A 78 -20.17 -28.55 20.38
C ASP A 78 -20.65 -29.56 21.43
N LEU A 79 -21.02 -30.77 20.98
CA LEU A 79 -21.56 -31.83 21.82
C LEU A 79 -20.57 -32.36 22.90
N TYR A 80 -19.32 -31.89 22.90
CA TYR A 80 -18.28 -32.28 23.85
C TYR A 80 -17.80 -31.13 24.75
N GLY A 81 -18.43 -29.95 24.67
CA GLY A 81 -18.19 -28.82 25.57
C GLY A 81 -17.70 -27.56 24.88
N THR A 82 -17.44 -26.53 25.67
CA THR A 82 -17.06 -25.20 25.19
C THR A 82 -15.53 -25.07 25.11
N GLN A 83 -14.98 -24.91 23.90
CA GLN A 83 -13.54 -24.70 23.70
C GLN A 83 -13.22 -23.24 23.35
N THR A 84 -12.11 -22.74 23.89
CA THR A 84 -11.56 -21.41 23.60
C THR A 84 -10.46 -21.58 22.56
N VAL A 85 -10.65 -21.06 21.34
CA VAL A 85 -9.71 -21.24 20.22
C VAL A 85 -8.76 -20.02 20.14
N ASP A 86 -7.46 -20.26 20.32
CA ASP A 86 -6.34 -19.37 19.99
C ASP A 86 -6.01 -19.55 18.48
N ARG A 87 -5.73 -18.46 17.75
CA ARG A 87 -5.51 -18.47 16.29
C ARG A 87 -4.08 -18.77 15.85
N ARG A 88 -3.26 -19.43 16.66
CA ARG A 88 -1.86 -19.75 16.31
C ARG A 88 -1.75 -21.19 15.80
N GLY A 89 -1.79 -21.33 14.47
CA GLY A 89 -1.25 -22.51 13.81
C GLY A 89 0.28 -22.51 13.90
N HIS A 90 0.84 -23.37 14.74
CA HIS A 90 2.29 -23.58 14.85
C HIS A 90 2.78 -24.57 13.77
N TYR A 91 3.99 -24.35 13.24
CA TYR A 91 4.62 -25.19 12.21
C TYR A 91 5.99 -25.73 12.61
N MET A 92 6.26 -26.98 12.20
CA MET A 92 7.55 -27.69 12.33
C MET A 92 7.87 -28.52 11.06
N GLU A 93 9.18 -28.64 10.80
CA GLU A 93 9.94 -29.48 9.86
C GLU A 93 9.30 -29.92 8.52
N GLY A 94 9.79 -29.31 7.43
CA GLY A 94 9.55 -29.74 6.05
C GLY A 94 9.23 -28.60 5.07
N SER A 95 8.77 -27.45 5.56
CA SER A 95 8.66 -26.18 4.83
C SER A 95 9.45 -25.10 5.59
N ALA A 96 10.73 -24.97 5.27
CA ALA A 96 11.74 -24.35 6.11
C ALA A 96 11.92 -22.83 5.92
N TRP A 97 10.84 -22.03 5.83
CA TRP A 97 11.02 -20.60 5.50
C TRP A 97 10.75 -19.62 6.66
N TYR A 98 9.73 -19.86 7.47
CA TYR A 98 9.47 -19.05 8.66
C TYR A 98 8.74 -19.90 9.71
N ASN A 99 9.28 -19.97 10.93
CA ASN A 99 8.62 -20.58 12.09
C ASN A 99 8.28 -19.45 13.06
N ALA A 100 7.08 -19.42 13.64
CA ALA A 100 6.76 -18.49 14.74
C ALA A 100 7.73 -18.62 15.93
N GLY A 101 8.43 -19.75 16.08
CA GLY A 101 9.56 -19.94 17.01
C GLY A 101 10.87 -19.25 16.63
N MET A 102 10.99 -18.67 15.43
CA MET A 102 12.09 -17.76 15.04
C MET A 102 11.86 -16.32 15.52
N ARG A 103 10.72 -16.04 16.17
CA ARG A 103 10.51 -14.78 16.89
C ARG A 103 11.58 -14.69 17.98
N THR A 104 12.54 -13.79 17.78
CA THR A 104 13.61 -13.54 18.76
C THR A 104 13.05 -12.97 20.06
N SER A 105 11.90 -12.26 19.99
CA SER A 105 11.08 -11.76 21.09
C SER A 105 9.77 -11.18 20.54
N GLU A 106 8.67 -11.24 21.29
CA GLU A 106 7.42 -10.50 20.96
C GLU A 106 7.63 -8.97 20.88
N ASN A 107 8.70 -8.47 21.51
CA ASN A 107 9.03 -7.06 21.56
C ASN A 107 10.13 -6.64 20.58
N LEU A 108 10.62 -7.56 19.72
CA LEU A 108 11.66 -7.27 18.74
C LEU A 108 11.15 -7.50 17.31
N PRO A 109 11.49 -6.61 16.36
CA PRO A 109 11.22 -6.84 14.95
C PRO A 109 11.89 -8.12 14.46
N ASP A 110 11.25 -8.80 13.50
CA ASP A 110 11.87 -9.98 12.91
C ASP A 110 13.19 -9.62 12.23
N ASP A 111 14.19 -10.47 12.45
CA ASP A 111 15.46 -10.38 11.76
C ASP A 111 15.35 -11.02 10.36
N VAL A 112 14.78 -10.25 9.43
CA VAL A 112 14.57 -10.65 8.03
C VAL A 112 15.85 -11.17 7.37
N LEU A 113 17.01 -10.59 7.68
CA LEU A 113 18.28 -10.98 7.07
C LEU A 113 18.82 -12.31 7.62
N SER A 114 18.33 -12.74 8.78
CA SER A 114 18.63 -14.07 9.34
C SER A 114 17.64 -15.16 8.90
N MET A 115 16.51 -14.79 8.28
CA MET A 115 15.52 -15.76 7.83
C MET A 115 16.13 -16.67 6.75
N PRO A 116 15.81 -17.97 6.73
CA PRO A 116 16.16 -18.83 5.61
C PRO A 116 15.66 -18.24 4.29
N GLN A 117 16.43 -18.40 3.21
CA GLN A 117 15.97 -17.98 1.89
C GLN A 117 14.91 -18.97 1.36
N PRO A 118 13.81 -18.48 0.78
CA PRO A 118 12.75 -19.35 0.27
C PRO A 118 13.20 -20.05 -1.01
N VAL A 119 12.86 -21.33 -1.14
CA VAL A 119 12.95 -22.04 -2.42
C VAL A 119 11.60 -21.90 -3.12
N PHE A 120 11.56 -21.02 -4.13
CA PHE A 120 10.32 -20.75 -4.84
C PHE A 120 9.95 -21.84 -5.84
N LEU A 121 8.65 -22.12 -5.93
CA LEU A 121 8.06 -23.01 -6.90
C LEU A 121 8.32 -22.49 -8.32
N ARG A 122 8.63 -23.41 -9.22
CA ARG A 122 8.77 -23.11 -10.64
C ARG A 122 7.39 -22.88 -11.26
N ASN A 123 7.33 -22.13 -12.36
CA ASN A 123 6.12 -21.82 -13.13
C ASN A 123 5.14 -20.82 -12.50
N TYR A 124 5.49 -20.21 -11.36
CA TYR A 124 4.78 -19.06 -10.81
C TYR A 124 5.53 -17.78 -11.20
N LYS A 125 4.78 -16.73 -11.56
CA LYS A 125 5.37 -15.39 -11.63
C LYS A 125 5.71 -14.88 -10.23
N ASN A 126 4.77 -15.01 -9.30
CA ASN A 126 4.99 -14.58 -7.91
C ASN A 126 5.98 -15.51 -7.20
N PRO A 127 6.76 -14.98 -6.25
CA PRO A 127 7.57 -15.77 -5.34
C PRO A 127 6.67 -16.63 -4.42
N CYS A 128 6.36 -17.86 -4.85
CA CYS A 128 5.46 -18.78 -4.14
C CYS A 128 6.18 -20.03 -3.62
N TRP A 129 5.72 -20.59 -2.51
CA TRP A 129 6.22 -21.85 -1.93
C TRP A 129 5.07 -22.66 -1.32
N LEU A 130 5.32 -23.95 -1.08
CA LEU A 130 4.40 -24.81 -0.34
C LEU A 130 4.66 -24.67 1.17
N GLU A 131 3.63 -24.33 1.92
CA GLU A 131 3.61 -24.36 3.38
C GLU A 131 2.79 -25.56 3.84
N ARG A 132 3.42 -26.46 4.61
CA ARG A 132 2.74 -27.66 5.12
C ARG A 132 1.87 -27.31 6.32
N ARG A 133 0.60 -27.73 6.36
CA ARG A 133 -0.24 -27.57 7.56
C ARG A 133 -0.26 -28.81 8.48
N VAL A 134 -0.08 -28.64 9.80
CA VAL A 134 -0.16 -29.65 10.86
C VAL A 134 -1.42 -29.30 11.65
N PRO A 135 -2.34 -30.25 11.89
CA PRO A 135 -3.48 -30.03 12.77
C PRO A 135 -3.03 -29.80 14.22
N GLU A 136 -3.70 -28.91 14.95
CA GLU A 136 -3.56 -28.82 16.42
C GLU A 136 -4.05 -30.13 17.06
N GLY A 137 -3.17 -30.88 17.73
CA GLY A 137 -3.51 -32.17 18.33
C GLY A 137 -2.33 -32.91 18.98
N ASP A 138 -2.67 -33.83 19.88
CA ASP A 138 -1.82 -34.56 20.84
C ASP A 138 -0.85 -35.59 20.24
N GLY A 139 -0.03 -35.22 19.25
CA GLY A 139 1.07 -36.09 18.80
C GLY A 139 0.65 -37.43 18.19
N THR A 140 -0.64 -37.65 17.93
CA THR A 140 -1.13 -38.81 17.18
C THR A 140 -1.15 -38.48 15.69
N HIS A 141 -0.07 -38.87 15.02
CA HIS A 141 0.16 -38.60 13.60
C HIS A 141 -0.89 -39.26 12.70
N ILE A 142 -1.76 -38.45 12.11
CA ILE A 142 -2.39 -38.74 10.83
C ILE A 142 -2.06 -37.57 9.90
N ALA A 143 -1.10 -37.80 9.00
CA ALA A 143 -0.79 -36.89 7.91
C ALA A 143 -2.03 -36.75 7.02
N THR A 144 -2.63 -35.57 6.99
CA THR A 144 -3.61 -35.20 5.97
C THR A 144 -2.97 -34.20 5.03
N ASP A 145 -3.37 -34.29 3.77
CA ASP A 145 -2.86 -33.60 2.57
C ASP A 145 -3.14 -32.07 2.59
N ASN A 146 -2.70 -31.37 3.65
CA ASN A 146 -3.08 -29.98 3.92
C ASN A 146 -1.98 -28.96 3.56
N ASP A 147 -1.16 -29.24 2.55
CA ASP A 147 -0.21 -28.25 2.04
C ASP A 147 -0.98 -27.08 1.40
N ARG A 148 -0.56 -25.83 1.68
CA ARG A 148 -1.10 -24.65 1.01
C ARG A 148 0.00 -23.86 0.32
N VAL A 149 -0.33 -23.31 -0.85
CA VAL A 149 0.55 -22.36 -1.52
C VAL A 149 0.47 -20.99 -0.85
N ARG A 150 1.63 -20.44 -0.52
CA ARG A 150 1.81 -19.05 -0.07
C ARG A 150 2.64 -18.32 -1.13
N CYS A 151 2.34 -17.05 -1.33
CA CYS A 151 3.04 -16.19 -2.27
C CYS A 151 3.35 -14.84 -1.63
N LEU A 152 4.56 -14.36 -1.89
CA LEU A 152 4.97 -12.98 -1.65
C LEU A 152 4.59 -12.09 -2.85
N PRO A 153 4.56 -10.75 -2.70
CA PRO A 153 4.26 -9.87 -3.82
C PRO A 153 5.30 -10.01 -4.94
N TYR A 154 4.81 -10.02 -6.19
CA TYR A 154 5.65 -10.01 -7.37
C TYR A 154 6.30 -8.63 -7.63
N PHE A 155 5.62 -7.57 -7.19
CA PHE A 155 6.10 -6.21 -7.36
C PHE A 155 5.68 -5.28 -6.21
N HIS A 156 6.41 -4.17 -6.07
CA HIS A 156 6.13 -3.11 -5.13
C HIS A 156 5.88 -1.78 -5.88
N LEU A 157 4.68 -1.21 -5.76
CA LEU A 157 4.44 0.21 -6.03
C LEU A 157 4.87 1.02 -4.81
N MET A 158 6.17 1.27 -4.72
CA MET A 158 6.84 1.64 -3.48
C MET A 158 6.86 3.14 -3.20
N GLY A 159 6.45 3.99 -4.14
CA GLY A 159 6.48 5.42 -3.92
C GLY A 159 6.06 6.28 -5.10
N VAL A 160 5.97 7.59 -4.90
CA VAL A 160 6.14 8.31 -3.62
C VAL A 160 4.83 8.94 -3.18
N ASP A 161 4.63 9.12 -1.87
CA ASP A 161 3.48 9.83 -1.32
C ASP A 161 3.15 11.09 -2.10
N LYS A 162 1.86 11.27 -2.42
CA LYS A 162 1.31 12.42 -3.14
C LYS A 162 1.75 12.57 -4.60
N SER A 163 2.28 11.49 -5.20
CA SER A 163 2.67 11.43 -6.61
C SER A 163 1.68 10.64 -7.49
N GLY A 164 0.57 10.16 -6.93
CA GLY A 164 -0.48 9.45 -7.68
C GLY A 164 -0.43 7.92 -7.59
N THR A 165 0.24 7.36 -6.58
CA THR A 165 0.34 5.91 -6.34
C THR A 165 -1.02 5.22 -6.25
N THR A 166 -2.03 5.83 -5.59
CA THR A 166 -3.36 5.23 -5.50
C THR A 166 -4.08 5.20 -6.84
N ASP A 167 -4.01 6.29 -7.62
CA ASP A 167 -4.63 6.32 -8.96
C ASP A 167 -3.98 5.29 -9.89
N LEU A 168 -2.65 5.23 -9.89
CA LEU A 168 -1.91 4.23 -10.64
C LEU A 168 -2.33 2.81 -10.22
N TRP A 169 -2.29 2.48 -8.92
CA TRP A 169 -2.69 1.17 -8.43
C TRP A 169 -4.13 0.79 -8.84
N TYR A 170 -5.07 1.72 -8.71
CA TYR A 170 -6.46 1.49 -9.03
C TYR A 170 -6.65 1.10 -10.51
N ARG A 171 -5.87 1.69 -11.41
CA ARG A 171 -5.84 1.35 -12.83
C ARG A 171 -5.14 0.03 -13.11
N LEU A 172 -4.00 -0.22 -12.46
CA LEU A 172 -3.30 -1.50 -12.59
C LEU A 172 -4.20 -2.67 -12.16
N ALA A 173 -4.93 -2.49 -11.07
CA ALA A 173 -5.82 -3.50 -10.52
C ALA A 173 -7.13 -3.68 -11.31
N GLN A 174 -7.23 -3.10 -12.51
CA GLN A 174 -8.24 -3.44 -13.52
C GLN A 174 -7.77 -4.57 -14.44
N HIS A 175 -6.47 -4.89 -14.46
CA HIS A 175 -5.95 -5.97 -15.28
C HIS A 175 -6.49 -7.32 -14.79
N PRO A 176 -7.00 -8.20 -15.68
CA PRO A 176 -7.64 -9.47 -15.29
C PRO A 176 -6.70 -10.41 -14.54
N HIS A 177 -5.40 -10.38 -14.83
CA HIS A 177 -4.37 -11.17 -14.15
C HIS A 177 -3.77 -10.49 -12.91
N MET A 178 -4.35 -9.40 -12.40
CA MET A 178 -3.89 -8.77 -11.16
C MET A 178 -4.84 -9.07 -10.00
N VAL A 179 -4.29 -9.54 -8.89
CA VAL A 179 -5.03 -9.85 -7.66
C VAL A 179 -4.62 -8.87 -6.56
N ARG A 180 -5.59 -8.22 -5.92
CA ARG A 180 -5.33 -7.28 -4.82
C ARG A 180 -5.05 -8.03 -3.51
N PRO A 181 -4.03 -7.62 -2.72
CA PRO A 181 -3.86 -8.09 -1.35
C PRO A 181 -5.00 -7.61 -0.45
N LYS A 182 -5.20 -8.30 0.67
CA LYS A 182 -6.10 -7.88 1.75
C LYS A 182 -5.39 -6.84 2.62
N ALA A 183 -5.22 -5.64 2.07
CA ALA A 183 -4.50 -4.53 2.68
C ALA A 183 -5.33 -3.23 2.61
N VAL A 184 -4.84 -2.14 3.20
CA VAL A 184 -5.50 -0.83 3.11
C VAL A 184 -5.60 -0.40 1.63
N MET A 185 -6.80 -0.03 1.19
CA MET A 185 -7.16 0.21 -0.22
C MET A 185 -6.84 -0.96 -1.19
N GLY A 186 -6.69 -2.18 -0.66
CA GLY A 186 -6.23 -3.32 -1.41
C GLY A 186 -4.81 -3.17 -1.95
N LYS A 187 -3.91 -2.43 -1.25
CA LYS A 187 -2.49 -2.30 -1.64
C LYS A 187 -1.50 -2.01 -0.51
N GLU A 188 -1.84 -1.22 0.51
CA GLU A 188 -0.85 -0.68 1.47
C GLU A 188 -0.78 -1.55 2.73
N THR A 189 0.32 -2.29 2.93
CA THR A 189 0.55 -3.05 4.18
C THR A 189 1.26 -2.22 5.23
N HIS A 190 2.09 -1.27 4.80
CA HIS A 190 2.99 -0.46 5.63
C HIS A 190 3.95 -1.28 6.50
N TRP A 191 4.13 -2.56 6.20
CA TRP A 191 4.93 -3.45 7.03
C TRP A 191 6.41 -3.08 6.99
N TRP A 192 7.00 -3.01 5.80
CA TRP A 192 8.43 -2.77 5.59
C TRP A 192 8.96 -1.48 6.23
N SER A 193 8.20 -0.38 6.14
CA SER A 193 8.63 0.92 6.68
C SER A 193 8.24 1.11 8.14
N TRP A 194 7.05 0.63 8.54
CA TRP A 194 6.42 1.07 9.79
C TRP A 194 6.00 -0.08 10.70
N ARG A 195 5.04 -0.91 10.27
CA ARG A 195 4.40 -1.88 11.18
C ARG A 195 5.37 -2.95 11.69
N ARG A 196 6.42 -3.29 10.92
CA ARG A 196 7.54 -4.15 11.37
C ARG A 196 8.28 -3.60 12.58
N PHE A 197 8.32 -2.28 12.75
CA PHE A 197 9.06 -1.60 13.81
C PHE A 197 8.13 -1.00 14.89
N GLY A 198 6.84 -1.33 14.87
CA GLY A 198 5.85 -0.75 15.80
C GLY A 198 5.57 0.73 15.55
N TYR A 199 5.85 1.22 14.34
CA TYR A 199 5.50 2.58 13.92
C TYR A 199 4.13 2.62 13.26
N ASP A 200 3.48 3.79 13.33
CA ASP A 200 2.23 4.08 12.63
C ASP A 200 2.22 5.55 12.20
N ILE A 201 1.30 5.92 11.32
CA ILE A 201 0.99 7.32 11.05
C ILE A 201 0.51 7.95 12.35
N TRP A 202 1.30 8.85 12.91
CA TRP A 202 0.89 9.75 14.01
C TRP A 202 0.68 9.12 15.39
N VAL A 203 0.98 7.83 15.59
CA VAL A 203 0.95 7.18 16.91
C VAL A 203 2.33 6.62 17.26
N LYS A 204 2.82 6.93 18.46
CA LYS A 204 4.03 6.33 19.01
C LYS A 204 3.68 4.96 19.63
N ASN A 205 4.49 3.96 19.33
CA ASN A 205 4.54 2.66 20.01
C ASN A 205 3.28 1.80 19.83
N ARG A 206 3.05 1.33 18.60
CA ARG A 206 2.14 0.19 18.35
C ARG A 206 2.89 -1.12 18.61
N GLU A 207 2.12 -2.18 18.76
CA GLU A 207 2.65 -3.54 18.72
C GLU A 207 3.40 -3.76 17.39
N ILE A 208 4.55 -4.43 17.48
CA ILE A 208 5.32 -4.86 16.33
C ILE A 208 4.49 -5.91 15.57
N ARG A 209 4.29 -5.68 14.28
CA ARG A 209 3.70 -6.69 13.40
C ARG A 209 4.80 -7.54 12.80
N HIS A 210 4.81 -8.82 13.16
CA HIS A 210 5.75 -9.80 12.62
C HIS A 210 5.44 -10.18 11.17
N PHE A 211 6.35 -10.92 10.54
CA PHE A 211 6.30 -11.27 9.13
C PHE A 211 5.09 -12.15 8.77
N ASP A 212 4.63 -13.01 9.68
CA ASP A 212 3.36 -13.74 9.50
C ASP A 212 2.20 -12.81 9.18
N TRP A 213 2.14 -11.68 9.90
CA TRP A 213 1.09 -10.68 9.71
C TRP A 213 1.18 -10.08 8.30
N TYR A 214 2.38 -9.80 7.81
CA TYR A 214 2.60 -9.37 6.43
C TYR A 214 2.13 -10.43 5.42
N LEU A 215 2.51 -11.70 5.62
CA LEU A 215 2.12 -12.80 4.72
C LEU A 215 0.61 -13.01 4.63
N GLN A 216 -0.14 -12.77 5.71
CA GLN A 216 -1.61 -12.91 5.71
C GLN A 216 -2.31 -11.99 4.70
N HIS A 217 -1.70 -10.87 4.31
CA HIS A 217 -2.25 -9.97 3.28
C HIS A 217 -2.33 -10.65 1.91
N PHE A 218 -1.52 -11.70 1.71
CA PHE A 218 -1.38 -12.41 0.45
C PHE A 218 -2.01 -13.81 0.46
N ASP A 219 -2.67 -14.24 1.54
CA ASP A 219 -3.30 -15.57 1.61
C ASP A 219 -4.39 -15.77 0.54
N ASP A 220 -5.30 -14.80 0.37
CA ASP A 220 -6.33 -14.87 -0.67
C ASP A 220 -5.77 -14.70 -2.09
N PRO A 221 -4.82 -13.77 -2.34
CA PRO A 221 -4.06 -13.78 -3.58
C PRO A 221 -3.39 -15.11 -3.91
N SER A 222 -2.75 -15.75 -2.94
CA SER A 222 -2.04 -17.02 -3.15
C SER A 222 -2.99 -18.12 -3.63
N LYS A 223 -4.17 -18.24 -3.00
CA LYS A 223 -5.22 -19.18 -3.43
C LYS A 223 -5.69 -18.89 -4.85
N LYS A 224 -5.91 -17.61 -5.19
CA LYS A 224 -6.36 -17.22 -6.55
C LYS A 224 -5.28 -17.49 -7.59
N ILE A 225 -4.01 -17.20 -7.29
CA ILE A 225 -2.88 -17.51 -8.16
C ILE A 225 -2.81 -19.01 -8.40
N GLU A 226 -2.95 -19.82 -7.36
CA GLU A 226 -2.93 -21.27 -7.44
C GLU A 226 -4.05 -21.83 -8.31
N GLN A 227 -5.27 -21.34 -8.13
CA GLN A 227 -6.46 -21.83 -8.84
C GLN A 227 -6.53 -21.40 -10.31
N ASN A 228 -5.77 -20.39 -10.73
CA ASN A 228 -5.84 -19.83 -12.08
C ASN A 228 -4.56 -20.12 -12.86
N VAL A 229 -4.62 -21.18 -13.68
CA VAL A 229 -3.53 -21.62 -14.54
C VAL A 229 -3.87 -21.43 -16.01
N LEU A 230 -2.85 -21.13 -16.81
CA LEU A 230 -2.95 -21.12 -18.27
C LEU A 230 -1.96 -22.16 -18.85
N PRO A 231 -2.37 -22.98 -19.83
CA PRO A 231 -1.44 -23.81 -20.60
C PRO A 231 -0.51 -22.91 -21.42
N ASP A 232 0.80 -23.14 -21.40
CA ASP A 232 1.78 -22.28 -22.08
C ASP A 232 2.60 -22.96 -23.20
N GLY A 233 2.13 -24.10 -23.72
CA GLY A 233 2.85 -24.87 -24.74
C GLY A 233 4.06 -25.66 -24.23
N TYR A 234 4.56 -25.35 -23.02
CA TYR A 234 5.62 -26.09 -22.32
C TYR A 234 5.17 -26.64 -20.95
N GLY A 235 3.97 -26.28 -20.48
CA GLY A 235 3.39 -26.80 -19.25
C GLY A 235 2.23 -25.93 -18.74
N ILE A 236 1.99 -26.02 -17.42
CA ILE A 236 1.03 -25.22 -16.67
C ILE A 236 1.79 -24.04 -16.05
N ARG A 237 1.34 -22.79 -16.29
CA ARG A 237 1.89 -21.59 -15.66
C ARG A 237 0.84 -20.79 -14.89
N HIS A 238 1.27 -20.19 -13.79
CA HIS A 238 0.45 -19.28 -12.97
C HIS A 238 0.76 -17.82 -13.35
N HIS A 239 -0.06 -17.26 -14.25
CA HIS A 239 0.15 -15.93 -14.84
C HIS A 239 -0.38 -14.77 -14.00
N PHE A 240 -1.24 -15.06 -13.02
CA PHE A 240 -1.79 -14.07 -12.11
C PHE A 240 -0.70 -13.53 -11.20
N ILE A 241 -0.71 -12.22 -10.91
CA ILE A 241 0.24 -11.57 -10.03
C ILE A 241 -0.48 -10.82 -8.91
N THR A 242 0.18 -10.74 -7.75
CA THR A 242 -0.16 -9.82 -6.67
C THR A 242 1.01 -8.88 -6.39
N GLY A 243 0.75 -7.77 -5.73
CA GLY A 243 1.77 -6.79 -5.39
C GLY A 243 1.47 -6.11 -4.07
N GLU A 244 2.39 -5.24 -3.66
CA GLU A 244 2.21 -4.31 -2.55
C GLU A 244 2.36 -2.88 -3.05
N GLY A 245 1.66 -1.92 -2.44
CA GLY A 245 1.64 -0.54 -2.89
C GLY A 245 1.87 0.51 -1.81
N SER A 246 2.64 0.22 -0.76
CA SER A 246 2.94 1.20 0.30
C SER A 246 3.95 2.26 -0.17
N PRO A 247 3.56 3.55 -0.31
CA PRO A 247 4.45 4.59 -0.88
C PRO A 247 5.65 4.97 0.00
N THR A 248 5.63 4.53 1.26
CA THR A 248 6.67 4.78 2.26
C THR A 248 7.87 3.87 2.07
N VAL A 249 7.69 2.73 1.40
CA VAL A 249 8.73 1.74 1.18
C VAL A 249 9.92 2.38 0.46
N PHE A 250 9.66 3.26 -0.51
CA PHE A 250 10.71 3.94 -1.27
C PHE A 250 11.68 4.76 -0.41
N TRP A 251 11.19 5.48 0.61
CA TRP A 251 11.95 6.55 1.26
C TRP A 251 12.08 6.42 2.78
N ASP A 252 11.15 5.78 3.46
CA ASP A 252 11.20 5.70 4.92
C ASP A 252 12.06 4.52 5.37
N PHE A 253 13.33 4.82 5.61
CA PHE A 253 14.32 3.91 6.19
C PHE A 253 14.65 4.27 7.64
N THR A 254 13.79 5.02 8.33
CA THR A 254 14.07 5.50 9.69
C THR A 254 14.11 4.38 10.74
N GLY A 255 13.62 3.19 10.40
CA GLY A 255 13.72 1.98 11.23
C GLY A 255 15.04 1.22 11.12
N TRP A 256 16.03 1.70 10.36
CA TRP A 256 17.27 0.96 10.08
C TRP A 256 18.04 0.52 11.33
N THR A 257 17.98 1.28 12.44
CA THR A 257 18.63 0.93 13.71
C THR A 257 18.03 -0.31 14.38
N HIS A 258 16.83 -0.72 13.97
CA HIS A 258 16.17 -1.93 14.48
C HIS A 258 16.56 -3.20 13.71
N ILE A 259 17.37 -3.09 12.65
CA ILE A 259 17.91 -4.24 11.93
C ILE A 259 19.16 -4.73 12.71
N PRO A 260 19.18 -5.96 13.26
CA PRO A 260 20.26 -6.41 14.14
C PRO A 260 21.67 -6.28 13.54
N GLN A 261 21.80 -6.53 12.24
CA GLN A 261 23.05 -6.45 11.48
C GLN A 261 23.58 -5.01 11.31
N ASN A 262 22.84 -3.99 11.77
CA ASN A 262 23.28 -2.60 11.79
C ASN A 262 23.89 -2.16 13.12
N SER A 263 23.97 -3.05 14.12
CA SER A 263 24.61 -2.73 15.39
C SER A 263 26.04 -2.21 15.18
N GLY A 264 26.30 -1.00 15.67
CA GLY A 264 27.60 -0.31 15.54
C GLY A 264 27.93 0.28 14.17
N LYS A 265 27.03 0.21 13.17
CA LYS A 265 27.27 0.78 11.84
C LYS A 265 26.88 2.25 11.75
N ALA A 266 27.59 2.99 10.91
CA ALA A 266 27.19 4.34 10.51
C ALA A 266 25.98 4.29 9.55
N ALA A 267 25.16 5.35 9.51
CA ALA A 267 23.99 5.42 8.64
C ALA A 267 24.32 5.25 7.14
N ALA A 268 25.53 5.64 6.73
CA ALA A 268 26.01 5.49 5.36
C ALA A 268 26.16 4.02 4.94
N GLU A 269 26.45 3.13 5.89
CA GLU A 269 26.75 1.69 5.72
C GLU A 269 25.60 0.78 6.20
N ALA A 270 24.51 1.39 6.65
CA ALA A 270 23.34 0.69 7.13
C ALA A 270 22.74 -0.20 6.04
N LEU A 271 22.39 -1.43 6.40
CA LEU A 271 21.49 -2.27 5.64
C LEU A 271 20.08 -1.70 5.81
N LEU A 272 19.34 -1.55 4.72
CA LEU A 272 18.05 -0.88 4.70
C LEU A 272 16.98 -1.85 4.17
N THR A 273 15.78 -1.33 3.93
CA THR A 273 14.68 -2.10 3.35
C THR A 273 15.03 -2.79 2.03
N PRO A 274 15.77 -2.18 1.08
CA PRO A 274 16.16 -2.85 -0.17
C PRO A 274 16.92 -4.16 0.07
N GLU A 275 17.88 -4.19 1.01
CA GLU A 275 18.65 -5.40 1.35
C GLU A 275 17.76 -6.47 1.98
N CYS A 276 16.83 -6.08 2.86
CA CYS A 276 15.87 -7.02 3.42
C CYS A 276 14.94 -7.62 2.35
N ILE A 277 14.47 -6.81 1.40
CA ILE A 277 13.65 -7.32 0.28
C ILE A 277 14.49 -8.21 -0.62
N LYS A 278 15.71 -7.82 -0.98
CA LYS A 278 16.60 -8.62 -1.84
C LYS A 278 16.86 -10.01 -1.27
N HIS A 279 16.99 -10.11 0.05
CA HIS A 279 17.19 -11.38 0.75
C HIS A 279 16.01 -12.35 0.58
N LEU A 280 14.78 -11.85 0.59
CA LEU A 280 13.58 -12.69 0.44
C LEU A 280 13.14 -12.86 -1.01
N THR A 281 13.15 -11.79 -1.79
CA THR A 281 12.65 -11.73 -3.17
C THR A 281 13.68 -11.06 -4.08
N PRO A 282 14.77 -11.77 -4.44
CA PRO A 282 15.86 -11.19 -5.21
C PRO A 282 15.45 -10.66 -6.58
N ASP A 283 14.35 -11.19 -7.13
CA ASP A 283 13.80 -10.85 -8.44
C ASP A 283 12.57 -9.93 -8.38
N ALA A 284 12.31 -9.29 -7.22
CA ALA A 284 11.22 -8.34 -7.07
C ALA A 284 11.35 -7.17 -8.06
N LYS A 285 10.20 -6.72 -8.56
CA LYS A 285 10.07 -5.54 -9.41
C LYS A 285 9.55 -4.34 -8.63
N PHE A 286 10.03 -3.14 -8.95
CA PHE A 286 9.68 -1.92 -8.25
C PHE A 286 9.14 -0.87 -9.21
N LEU A 287 7.98 -0.32 -8.87
CA LEU A 287 7.35 0.80 -9.54
C LEU A 287 7.47 2.02 -8.62
N VAL A 288 7.99 3.13 -9.16
CA VAL A 288 8.06 4.40 -8.47
C VAL A 288 7.43 5.46 -9.36
N ILE A 289 6.40 6.15 -8.88
CA ILE A 289 5.87 7.35 -9.51
C ILE A 289 6.28 8.57 -8.68
N ILE A 290 7.01 9.49 -9.29
CA ILE A 290 7.52 10.72 -8.65
C ILE A 290 6.96 11.97 -9.30
N ARG A 291 6.74 13.00 -8.50
CA ARG A 291 6.22 14.32 -8.90
C ARG A 291 7.27 15.39 -8.66
N ASN A 292 7.14 16.56 -9.29
CA ASN A 292 7.88 17.77 -8.86
C ASN A 292 7.90 17.85 -7.33
N PRO A 293 9.09 17.86 -6.67
CA PRO A 293 9.20 17.69 -5.23
C PRO A 293 8.59 18.87 -4.45
N THR A 294 8.60 20.08 -5.01
CA THR A 294 7.93 21.27 -4.46
C THR A 294 6.41 21.07 -4.45
N ASP A 295 5.84 20.63 -5.57
CA ASP A 295 4.40 20.35 -5.68
C ASP A 295 3.96 19.14 -4.84
N ARG A 296 4.81 18.12 -4.76
CA ARG A 296 4.60 16.95 -3.89
C ARG A 296 4.50 17.40 -2.44
N LEU A 297 5.44 18.21 -1.96
CA LEU A 297 5.46 18.72 -0.59
C LEU A 297 4.23 19.56 -0.27
N TYR A 298 3.80 20.44 -1.17
CA TYR A 298 2.59 21.22 -0.93
C TYR A 298 1.33 20.36 -0.96
N SER A 299 1.25 19.40 -1.88
CA SER A 299 0.16 18.42 -1.87
C SER A 299 0.13 17.59 -0.59
N ASP A 300 1.28 17.41 0.05
CA ASP A 300 1.43 16.69 1.30
C ASP A 300 0.94 17.50 2.49
N TYR A 301 1.38 18.76 2.59
CA TYR A 301 0.91 19.73 3.57
C TYR A 301 -0.62 19.84 3.58
N LEU A 302 -1.23 19.98 2.40
CA LEU A 302 -2.68 20.06 2.24
C LEU A 302 -3.40 18.77 2.65
N PHE A 303 -2.78 17.61 2.39
CA PHE A 303 -3.39 16.32 2.70
C PHE A 303 -3.33 16.02 4.20
N LEU A 304 -2.22 16.34 4.86
CA LEU A 304 -2.04 16.00 6.27
C LEU A 304 -2.92 16.80 7.22
N ASP A 305 -3.42 17.97 6.79
CA ASP A 305 -4.35 18.76 7.60
C ASP A 305 -5.64 18.04 7.96
N GLN A 306 -6.14 17.15 7.09
CA GLN A 306 -7.36 16.40 7.37
C GLN A 306 -7.24 15.50 8.61
N PHE A 307 -6.01 15.27 9.10
CA PHE A 307 -5.71 14.49 10.30
C PHE A 307 -5.36 15.36 11.51
N LYS A 308 -5.35 16.69 11.37
CA LYS A 308 -5.11 17.61 12.49
C LYS A 308 -6.40 17.85 13.26
N SER A 309 -6.30 17.96 14.59
CA SER A 309 -7.43 18.35 15.45
C SER A 309 -7.87 19.80 15.23
N GLN A 310 -6.98 20.64 14.68
CA GLN A 310 -7.26 22.03 14.32
C GLN A 310 -6.89 22.26 12.84
N HIS A 311 -7.88 22.65 12.04
CA HIS A 311 -7.75 22.89 10.60
C HIS A 311 -7.35 24.34 10.30
N ASN A 312 -6.12 24.71 10.66
CA ASN A 312 -5.59 26.07 10.46
C ASN A 312 -4.57 26.10 9.30
N LEU A 313 -4.92 25.51 8.16
CA LEU A 313 -4.11 25.59 6.94
C LEU A 313 -4.04 27.03 6.40
N SER A 314 -2.83 27.49 6.09
CA SER A 314 -2.62 28.72 5.33
C SER A 314 -1.39 28.63 4.45
N VAL A 315 -1.33 29.42 3.38
CA VAL A 315 -0.14 29.49 2.52
C VAL A 315 1.04 30.15 3.24
N GLU A 316 0.75 31.07 4.17
CA GLU A 316 1.71 31.71 5.07
C GLU A 316 2.26 30.71 6.09
N GLY A 317 1.40 29.86 6.66
CA GLY A 317 1.78 28.77 7.56
C GLY A 317 2.68 27.78 6.85
N PHE A 318 2.35 27.40 5.62
CA PHE A 318 3.21 26.56 4.79
C PHE A 318 4.60 27.19 4.56
N ASN A 319 4.66 28.49 4.24
CA ASN A 319 5.93 29.20 4.08
C ASN A 319 6.79 29.16 5.35
N GLN A 320 6.18 29.38 6.53
CA GLN A 320 6.88 29.31 7.81
C GLN A 320 7.38 27.88 8.10
N ASP A 321 6.54 26.88 7.87
CA ASP A 321 6.88 25.46 8.06
C ASP A 321 8.01 25.01 7.15
N VAL A 322 7.99 25.44 5.88
CA VAL A 322 9.07 25.19 4.91
C VAL A 322 10.38 25.78 5.41
N ARG A 323 10.40 27.05 5.81
CA ARG A 323 11.63 27.72 6.30
C ARG A 323 12.21 27.01 7.51
N ARG A 324 11.37 26.65 8.48
CA ARG A 324 11.79 25.89 9.67
C ARG A 324 12.34 24.51 9.28
N SER A 325 11.65 23.80 8.39
CA SER A 325 12.05 22.47 7.94
C SER A 325 13.40 22.49 7.22
N LEU A 326 13.61 23.46 6.33
CA LEU A 326 14.89 23.63 5.63
C LEU A 326 16.01 24.01 6.61
N ALA A 327 15.75 24.90 7.57
CA ALA A 327 16.74 25.26 8.61
C ALA A 327 17.14 24.05 9.45
N MET A 328 16.18 23.21 9.89
CA MET A 328 16.47 21.99 10.65
C MET A 328 17.29 20.99 9.84
N LEU A 329 16.92 20.74 8.59
CA LEU A 329 17.60 19.76 7.74
C LEU A 329 19.01 20.23 7.35
N THR A 330 19.15 21.49 6.93
CA THR A 330 20.45 22.06 6.56
C THR A 330 21.36 22.22 7.78
N GLY A 331 20.82 22.59 8.94
CA GLY A 331 21.55 22.57 10.21
C GLY A 331 22.10 21.18 10.54
N CYS A 332 21.28 20.13 10.39
CA CYS A 332 21.76 18.76 10.58
C CYS A 332 22.93 18.43 9.62
N PHE A 333 22.84 18.81 8.34
CA PHE A 333 23.91 18.57 7.36
C PHE A 333 25.21 19.32 7.67
N THR A 334 25.18 20.38 8.50
CA THR A 334 26.42 21.07 8.92
C THR A 334 27.15 20.33 10.04
N GLU A 335 26.44 19.50 10.81
CA GLU A 335 26.99 18.82 11.99
C GLU A 335 27.24 17.32 11.75
N ARG A 336 26.47 16.71 10.85
CA ARG A 336 26.43 15.26 10.60
C ARG A 336 26.41 14.98 9.10
N SER A 337 26.70 13.74 8.71
CA SER A 337 26.63 13.36 7.30
C SER A 337 25.18 13.44 6.79
N GLU A 338 24.99 13.63 5.47
CA GLU A 338 23.64 13.61 4.88
C GLU A 338 22.91 12.30 5.20
N SER A 339 23.61 11.15 5.21
CA SER A 339 22.99 9.87 5.55
C SER A 339 22.50 9.82 6.99
N ASP A 340 23.28 10.34 7.93
CA ASP A 340 22.87 10.37 9.34
C ASP A 340 21.60 11.19 9.53
N CYS A 341 21.48 12.32 8.85
CA CYS A 341 20.30 13.20 8.92
C CYS A 341 19.09 12.59 8.20
N LEU A 342 19.29 12.05 6.99
CA LEU A 342 18.19 11.53 6.18
C LEU A 342 17.60 10.24 6.73
N LEU A 343 18.34 9.50 7.56
CA LEU A 343 17.87 8.30 8.25
C LEU A 343 17.47 8.56 9.72
N ASP A 344 17.54 9.80 10.20
CA ASP A 344 17.26 10.17 11.58
C ASP A 344 15.75 10.19 11.87
N LYS A 345 15.26 9.21 12.64
CA LYS A 345 13.84 9.11 12.99
C LYS A 345 13.31 10.37 13.68
N GLN A 346 14.10 10.96 14.58
CA GLN A 346 13.69 12.12 15.37
C GLN A 346 13.52 13.36 14.49
N LEU A 347 14.43 13.57 13.53
CA LEU A 347 14.32 14.64 12.54
C LEU A 347 13.05 14.45 11.69
N HIS A 348 12.79 13.25 11.18
CA HIS A 348 11.57 12.96 10.42
C HIS A 348 10.28 13.20 11.21
N MET A 349 10.28 12.93 12.53
CA MET A 349 9.13 13.15 13.40
C MET A 349 8.91 14.61 13.80
N THR A 350 9.98 15.42 13.80
CA THR A 350 9.92 16.81 14.29
C THR A 350 9.89 17.86 13.18
N ILE A 351 10.27 17.50 11.96
CA ILE A 351 10.30 18.41 10.83
C ILE A 351 8.86 18.87 10.47
N PRO A 352 8.56 20.19 10.45
CA PRO A 352 7.19 20.67 10.28
C PRO A 352 6.50 20.22 8.98
N VAL A 353 7.25 20.17 7.89
CA VAL A 353 6.81 19.59 6.61
C VAL A 353 7.85 18.63 6.07
N ARG A 354 7.41 17.56 5.42
CA ARG A 354 8.23 16.41 5.02
C ARG A 354 9.12 16.70 3.81
N VAL A 355 10.02 17.68 3.90
CA VAL A 355 10.97 18.07 2.82
C VAL A 355 11.91 16.93 2.44
N ILE A 356 12.23 16.04 3.38
CA ILE A 356 13.13 14.90 3.15
C ILE A 356 12.59 13.97 2.07
N VAL A 357 11.28 13.74 2.02
CA VAL A 357 10.62 12.81 1.06
C VAL A 357 10.84 13.23 -0.40
N GLY A 358 11.11 14.52 -0.66
CA GLY A 358 11.40 15.04 -2.00
C GLY A 358 12.83 14.78 -2.49
N LEU A 359 13.72 14.23 -1.66
CA LEU A 359 15.13 13.97 -2.00
C LEU A 359 15.27 12.63 -2.75
N TYR A 360 14.58 12.50 -3.87
CA TYR A 360 14.41 11.21 -4.57
C TYR A 360 15.72 10.57 -5.01
N ASP A 361 16.73 11.36 -5.40
CA ASP A 361 18.03 10.83 -5.81
C ASP A 361 18.68 9.99 -4.71
N TYR A 362 18.65 10.48 -3.46
CA TYR A 362 19.23 9.76 -2.32
C TYR A 362 18.59 8.39 -2.14
N PHE A 363 17.26 8.33 -2.13
CA PHE A 363 16.55 7.07 -1.92
C PHE A 363 16.69 6.12 -3.11
N LEU A 364 16.51 6.63 -4.33
CA LEU A 364 16.66 5.83 -5.54
C LEU A 364 18.08 5.24 -5.66
N GLU A 365 19.10 5.99 -5.25
CA GLU A 365 20.47 5.52 -5.20
C GLU A 365 20.63 4.31 -4.26
N ARG A 366 19.99 4.32 -3.09
CA ARG A 366 19.98 3.16 -2.18
C ARG A 366 19.35 1.93 -2.80
N TRP A 367 18.24 2.10 -3.52
CA TRP A 367 17.61 0.99 -4.25
C TRP A 367 18.49 0.42 -5.35
N LEU A 368 19.12 1.29 -6.16
CA LEU A 368 19.97 0.88 -7.29
C LEU A 368 21.31 0.26 -6.88
N ARG A 369 21.76 0.45 -5.63
CA ARG A 369 22.90 -0.30 -5.09
C ARG A 369 22.62 -1.79 -4.89
N VAL A 370 21.34 -2.14 -4.70
CA VAL A 370 20.92 -3.49 -4.33
C VAL A 370 20.24 -4.22 -5.49
N PHE A 371 19.43 -3.50 -6.26
CA PHE A 371 18.69 -4.05 -7.38
C PHE A 371 19.20 -3.54 -8.73
N PRO A 372 19.22 -4.41 -9.76
CA PRO A 372 19.46 -3.99 -11.14
C PRO A 372 18.50 -2.88 -11.58
N ALA A 373 18.97 -1.98 -12.44
CA ALA A 373 18.17 -0.84 -12.89
C ALA A 373 16.89 -1.26 -13.65
N ASP A 374 16.92 -2.37 -14.37
CA ASP A 374 15.78 -2.95 -15.08
C ASP A 374 14.74 -3.61 -14.15
N HIS A 375 15.03 -3.74 -12.85
CA HIS A 375 14.02 -4.10 -11.84
C HIS A 375 13.25 -2.88 -11.31
N ILE A 376 13.62 -1.65 -11.70
CA ILE A 376 13.01 -0.42 -11.17
C ILE A 376 12.49 0.44 -12.34
N LEU A 377 11.17 0.59 -12.42
CA LEU A 377 10.53 1.54 -13.34
C LEU A 377 10.18 2.83 -12.62
N VAL A 378 10.75 3.93 -13.09
CA VAL A 378 10.46 5.28 -12.57
C VAL A 378 9.55 6.03 -13.55
N LEU A 379 8.38 6.43 -13.08
CA LEU A 379 7.41 7.25 -13.78
C LEU A 379 7.41 8.68 -13.21
N ARG A 380 7.18 9.66 -14.08
CA ARG A 380 6.92 11.05 -13.67
C ARG A 380 5.43 11.33 -13.68
N SER A 381 4.89 11.83 -12.57
CA SER A 381 3.45 12.10 -12.39
C SER A 381 2.88 13.03 -13.46
N GLU A 382 3.67 14.02 -13.89
CA GLU A 382 3.31 14.98 -14.93
C GLU A 382 3.21 14.35 -16.33
N ASP A 383 4.01 13.31 -16.63
CA ASP A 383 3.91 12.55 -17.87
C ASP A 383 2.74 11.55 -17.79
N TYR A 384 2.65 10.81 -16.69
CA TYR A 384 1.54 9.92 -16.39
C TYR A 384 0.18 10.60 -16.54
N SER A 385 0.04 11.81 -15.97
CA SER A 385 -1.22 12.58 -16.06
C SER A 385 -1.55 13.05 -17.47
N ARG A 386 -0.54 13.23 -18.35
CA ARG A 386 -0.74 13.65 -19.74
C ARG A 386 -1.12 12.49 -20.65
N ASN A 387 -0.63 11.27 -20.36
CA ASN A 387 -0.95 10.09 -21.15
C ASN A 387 -1.08 8.83 -20.27
N VAL A 388 -2.20 8.72 -19.57
CA VAL A 388 -2.47 7.61 -18.65
C VAL A 388 -2.44 6.27 -19.38
N GLN A 389 -3.04 6.19 -20.57
CA GLN A 389 -3.12 4.95 -21.34
C GLN A 389 -1.72 4.39 -21.67
N TYR A 390 -0.84 5.24 -22.19
CA TYR A 390 0.54 4.87 -22.50
C TYR A 390 1.29 4.37 -21.27
N HIS A 391 1.25 5.12 -20.17
CA HIS A 391 2.01 4.78 -18.98
C HIS A 391 1.47 3.55 -18.23
N VAL A 392 0.15 3.30 -18.27
CA VAL A 392 -0.42 2.04 -17.77
C VAL A 392 0.03 0.85 -18.62
N ALA A 393 0.06 0.98 -19.96
CA ALA A 393 0.59 -0.06 -20.84
C ALA A 393 2.08 -0.34 -20.57
N GLU A 394 2.89 0.70 -20.37
CA GLU A 394 4.30 0.54 -20.03
C GLU A 394 4.48 -0.21 -18.70
N VAL A 395 3.64 0.03 -17.70
CA VAL A 395 3.67 -0.74 -16.45
C VAL A 395 3.25 -2.20 -16.67
N PHE A 396 2.21 -2.47 -17.45
CA PHE A 396 1.82 -3.85 -17.77
C PHE A 396 2.95 -4.61 -18.45
N LYS A 397 3.59 -4.00 -19.45
CA LYS A 397 4.77 -4.54 -20.13
C LYS A 397 5.90 -4.81 -19.14
N PHE A 398 6.22 -3.84 -18.28
CA PHE A 398 7.26 -3.99 -17.25
C PHE A 398 6.96 -5.15 -16.27
N LEU A 399 5.70 -5.33 -15.87
CA LEU A 399 5.26 -6.45 -15.03
C LEU A 399 5.11 -7.77 -15.82
N GLY A 400 5.41 -7.78 -17.11
CA GLY A 400 5.24 -8.94 -17.98
C GLY A 400 3.79 -9.40 -18.11
N LEU A 401 2.84 -8.48 -17.91
CA LEU A 401 1.42 -8.70 -18.15
C LEU A 401 1.11 -8.54 -19.64
N GLU A 402 0.06 -9.20 -20.09
CA GLU A 402 -0.39 -9.09 -21.47
C GLU A 402 -0.92 -7.68 -21.75
N THR A 403 -0.77 -7.24 -22.99
CA THR A 403 -1.38 -5.98 -23.41
C THR A 403 -2.87 -6.21 -23.59
N LEU A 404 -3.69 -5.35 -22.98
CA LEU A 404 -5.14 -5.40 -23.14
C LEU A 404 -5.55 -4.77 -24.48
N PRO A 405 -6.71 -5.16 -25.05
CA PRO A 405 -7.24 -4.51 -26.25
C PRO A 405 -7.37 -2.98 -26.07
N ASP A 406 -7.20 -2.22 -27.15
CA ASP A 406 -7.18 -0.75 -27.11
C ASP A 406 -8.40 -0.13 -26.41
N GLY A 407 -9.60 -0.68 -26.66
CA GLY A 407 -10.83 -0.21 -26.02
C GLY A 407 -10.83 -0.39 -24.49
N GLU A 408 -10.21 -1.47 -24.00
CA GLU A 408 -10.07 -1.72 -22.57
C GLU A 408 -9.00 -0.82 -21.94
N MET A 409 -7.89 -0.60 -22.66
CA MET A 409 -6.86 0.36 -22.27
C MET A 409 -7.41 1.80 -22.20
N GLU A 410 -8.23 2.20 -23.16
CA GLU A 410 -8.92 3.49 -23.18
C GLU A 410 -9.93 3.62 -22.03
N ARG A 411 -10.72 2.56 -21.77
CA ARG A 411 -11.64 2.49 -20.63
C ARG A 411 -10.90 2.69 -19.31
N ILE A 412 -9.82 1.95 -19.10
CA ILE A 412 -8.98 2.05 -17.89
C ILE A 412 -8.40 3.46 -17.77
N ALA A 413 -7.93 4.07 -18.86
CA ALA A 413 -7.36 5.41 -18.85
C ALA A 413 -8.39 6.51 -18.53
N ARG A 414 -9.66 6.31 -18.91
CA ARG A 414 -10.76 7.25 -18.66
C ARG A 414 -11.42 7.13 -17.29
N LEU A 415 -11.06 6.13 -16.49
CA LEU A 415 -11.61 6.01 -15.12
C LEU A 415 -11.38 7.31 -14.34
N PRO A 416 -12.37 7.76 -13.54
CA PRO A 416 -12.22 8.94 -12.70
C PRO A 416 -11.04 8.79 -11.76
N ARG A 417 -10.42 9.90 -11.39
CA ARG A 417 -9.32 9.88 -10.42
C ARG A 417 -9.86 9.45 -9.06
N VAL A 418 -9.14 8.55 -8.41
CA VAL A 418 -9.52 8.02 -7.08
C VAL A 418 -9.55 9.13 -6.03
N PHE A 419 -8.68 10.13 -6.15
CA PHE A 419 -8.62 11.24 -5.21
C PHE A 419 -8.62 12.60 -5.91
N GLU A 420 -9.49 13.47 -5.41
CA GLU A 420 -9.48 14.88 -5.73
C GLU A 420 -9.00 15.74 -4.56
N LYS A 421 -8.57 16.97 -4.87
CA LYS A 421 -8.32 17.98 -3.84
C LYS A 421 -9.64 18.31 -3.12
N SER A 422 -9.60 18.38 -1.80
CA SER A 422 -10.74 18.84 -0.99
C SER A 422 -11.15 20.27 -1.35
N ALA A 423 -12.40 20.64 -1.05
CA ALA A 423 -12.88 22.01 -1.27
C ALA A 423 -12.01 23.05 -0.56
N ASN A 424 -11.56 22.75 0.66
CA ASN A 424 -10.67 23.60 1.44
C ASN A 424 -9.30 23.76 0.75
N ALA A 425 -8.72 22.67 0.24
CA ALA A 425 -7.47 22.72 -0.51
C ALA A 425 -7.62 23.47 -1.84
N LYS A 426 -8.77 23.36 -2.51
CA LYS A 426 -9.09 24.14 -3.72
C LYS A 426 -9.20 25.63 -3.39
N LYS A 427 -9.86 26.00 -2.27
CA LYS A 427 -10.04 27.38 -1.79
C LYS A 427 -8.72 28.04 -1.38
N LEU A 428 -7.81 27.29 -0.73
CA LEU A 428 -6.52 27.84 -0.29
C LEU A 428 -5.64 28.28 -1.46
N GLY A 429 -5.80 27.65 -2.62
CA GLY A 429 -5.10 28.04 -3.84
C GLY A 429 -3.63 27.60 -3.88
N PRO A 430 -2.82 28.18 -4.79
CA PRO A 430 -1.41 27.85 -4.92
C PRO A 430 -0.60 28.38 -3.72
N MET A 431 0.54 27.73 -3.44
CA MET A 431 1.52 28.25 -2.47
C MET A 431 2.05 29.63 -2.91
N MET A 432 2.59 30.39 -1.95
CA MET A 432 3.25 31.67 -2.24
C MET A 432 4.43 31.48 -3.22
N LYS A 433 4.65 32.47 -4.11
CA LYS A 433 5.71 32.42 -5.12
C LYS A 433 7.10 32.33 -4.47
N GLU A 434 7.30 33.04 -3.37
CA GLU A 434 8.54 33.02 -2.60
C GLU A 434 8.82 31.65 -2.01
N THR A 435 7.77 30.96 -1.52
CA THR A 435 7.88 29.58 -1.00
C THR A 435 8.26 28.61 -2.10
N ARG A 436 7.63 28.73 -3.29
CA ARG A 436 8.00 27.92 -4.46
C ARG A 436 9.47 28.12 -4.82
N ASN A 437 9.90 29.37 -5.01
CA ASN A 437 11.27 29.68 -5.38
C ASN A 437 12.28 29.13 -4.36
N LEU A 438 11.96 29.24 -3.06
CA LEU A 438 12.80 28.69 -1.99
C LEU A 438 12.94 27.17 -2.10
N LEU A 439 11.84 26.45 -2.34
CA LEU A 439 11.84 24.99 -2.48
C LEU A 439 12.50 24.53 -3.78
N ASP A 440 12.21 25.19 -4.91
CA ASP A 440 12.80 24.85 -6.20
C ASP A 440 14.34 25.04 -6.16
N ASN A 441 14.82 26.13 -5.55
CA ASN A 441 16.25 26.35 -5.31
C ASN A 441 16.85 25.27 -4.40
N PHE A 442 16.15 24.89 -3.32
CA PHE A 442 16.62 23.83 -2.41
C PHE A 442 16.73 22.47 -3.12
N TYR A 443 15.72 22.09 -3.91
CA TYR A 443 15.68 20.80 -4.60
C TYR A 443 16.57 20.75 -5.84
N GLN A 444 16.98 21.89 -6.42
CA GLN A 444 17.73 21.96 -7.67
C GLN A 444 18.90 20.97 -7.73
N ARG A 445 19.82 21.00 -6.75
CA ARG A 445 21.00 20.13 -6.74
C ARG A 445 20.66 18.63 -6.70
N TYR A 446 19.53 18.28 -6.10
CA TYR A 446 19.08 16.88 -6.00
C TYR A 446 18.35 16.45 -7.27
N ASN A 447 17.60 17.35 -7.89
CA ASN A 447 16.97 17.13 -9.19
C ASN A 447 18.02 16.95 -10.28
N GLU A 448 19.13 17.71 -10.24
CA GLU A 448 20.28 17.53 -11.15
C GLU A 448 20.92 16.14 -11.00
N LYS A 449 21.14 15.69 -9.76
CA LYS A 449 21.65 14.32 -9.51
C LYS A 449 20.67 13.25 -10.00
N LEU A 450 19.38 13.43 -9.74
CA LEU A 450 18.32 12.52 -10.18
C LEU A 450 18.24 12.44 -11.71
N ALA A 451 18.24 13.59 -12.40
CA ALA A 451 18.21 13.68 -13.86
C ALA A 451 19.43 13.00 -14.48
N LYS A 452 20.62 13.19 -13.90
CA LYS A 452 21.84 12.47 -14.31
C LYS A 452 21.70 10.97 -14.10
N ARG A 453 21.18 10.52 -12.95
CA ARG A 453 21.01 9.10 -12.60
C ARG A 453 20.02 8.39 -13.52
N LEU A 454 18.91 9.06 -13.85
CA LEU A 454 17.88 8.54 -14.74
C LEU A 454 18.16 8.84 -16.22
N ASN A 455 19.30 9.46 -16.52
CA ASN A 455 19.69 9.91 -17.85
C ASN A 455 18.55 10.65 -18.59
N SER A 456 17.88 11.57 -17.89
CA SER A 456 16.71 12.27 -18.42
C SER A 456 16.53 13.64 -17.79
N SER A 457 16.60 14.68 -18.62
CA SER A 457 16.45 16.08 -18.20
C SER A 457 15.04 16.43 -17.72
N VAL A 458 14.06 15.56 -17.98
CA VAL A 458 12.67 15.78 -17.55
C VAL A 458 12.54 15.84 -16.02
N PHE A 459 13.48 15.24 -15.30
CA PHE A 459 13.56 15.27 -13.83
C PHE A 459 14.30 16.50 -13.28
N LEU A 460 14.68 17.46 -14.12
CA LEU A 460 15.11 18.78 -13.66
C LEU A 460 13.91 19.65 -13.24
N TRP A 461 12.72 19.36 -13.78
CA TRP A 461 11.50 20.18 -13.66
C TRP A 461 11.73 21.65 -14.03
N GLN A 462 12.62 21.91 -14.99
CA GLN A 462 12.77 23.20 -15.64
C GLN A 462 11.66 23.37 -16.67
N HIS A 463 10.87 24.44 -16.54
CA HIS A 463 9.83 24.82 -17.48
C HIS A 463 10.29 25.99 -18.35
#